data_AF-Q5ZGK4-F1
#
_entry.id   AF-Q5ZGK4-F1
#
_cell.length_a   1.000
_cell.length_b   1.000
_cell.length_c   1.000
_cell.angle_alpha   90.00
_cell.angle_beta   90.00
_cell.angle_gamma   90.00
#
_symmetry.space_group_name_H-M   'P 1'
#
loop_
_entity.id
_entity.type
_entity.pdbx_description
1 polymer ?
#
loop_
_entity_poly.entity_id
_entity_poly.type
_entity_poly.pdbx_seq_one_letter_code
_entity_poly.pdbx_strand_id
1 'polypeptide(L)'
;LSCEQNLNHDAMYWYRQDPGQGLRLIYYSQIVNDFQKGDIAEGYSVSREKKESFPLTVTSAQKNPTAFYLCASSIMDSSNKQFFGPGTRLTVLGK
;
A
#
# COMPACT_ATOMS: atom_id res chain seq x y z
N LEU A 1 8.68 0.32 -3.30
CA LEU A 1 7.76 1.48 -3.45
C LEU A 1 7.74 2.21 -2.12
N SER A 2 8.00 3.51 -2.11
CA SER A 2 7.99 4.31 -0.89
C SER A 2 6.63 4.97 -0.71
N CYS A 3 6.17 5.09 0.53
CA CYS A 3 5.03 5.92 0.88
C CYS A 3 5.32 6.67 2.16
N GLU A 4 5.21 8.00 2.10
CA GLU A 4 5.47 8.91 3.20
C GLU A 4 4.27 9.85 3.37
N GLN A 5 3.97 10.24 4.60
CA GLN A 5 2.90 11.17 4.92
C GLN A 5 3.32 12.17 6.00
N ASN A 6 2.79 13.40 5.97
CA ASN A 6 3.06 14.47 6.94
C ASN A 6 1.80 15.01 7.63
N LEU A 7 0.70 14.26 7.52
CA LEU A 7 -0.63 14.57 8.06
C LEU A 7 -0.83 14.05 9.50
N ASN A 8 0.20 13.50 10.14
CA ASN A 8 0.12 12.83 11.45
C ASN A 8 -0.98 11.74 11.53
N HIS A 9 -1.22 11.03 10.43
CA HIS A 9 -2.19 9.94 10.34
C HIS A 9 -1.63 8.67 10.97
N ASP A 10 -2.47 7.93 11.70
CA ASP A 10 -2.06 6.71 12.40
C ASP A 10 -1.95 5.53 11.43
N ALA A 11 -2.98 5.38 10.58
CA ALA A 11 -3.06 4.25 9.69
C ALA A 11 -2.47 4.56 8.31
N MET A 12 -1.81 3.56 7.71
CA MET A 12 -1.33 3.60 6.33
C MET A 12 -1.69 2.31 5.61
N TYR A 13 -1.90 2.42 4.31
CA TYR A 13 -2.48 1.38 3.47
C TYR A 13 -1.75 1.29 2.14
N TRP A 14 -1.64 0.07 1.62
CA TRP A 14 -1.23 -0.19 0.25
C TRP A 14 -2.33 -0.89 -0.52
N TYR A 15 -2.63 -0.34 -1.69
CA TYR A 15 -3.59 -0.87 -2.63
C TYR A 15 -2.92 -1.17 -3.96
N ARG A 16 -3.43 -2.19 -4.63
CA ARG A 16 -3.19 -2.45 -6.05
C ARG A 16 -4.47 -2.22 -6.83
N GLN A 17 -4.34 -1.62 -8.01
CA GLN A 17 -5.38 -1.54 -9.01
C GLN A 17 -4.86 -2.20 -10.30
N ASP A 18 -5.55 -3.26 -10.73
CA ASP A 18 -5.34 -3.85 -12.05
C ASP A 18 -6.34 -3.26 -13.05
N PRO A 19 -6.04 -3.26 -14.36
CA PRO A 19 -6.96 -2.75 -15.38
C PRO A 19 -8.36 -3.36 -15.27
N GLY A 20 -9.38 -2.52 -15.22
CA GLY A 20 -10.79 -2.94 -15.12
C GLY A 20 -11.21 -3.47 -13.73
N GLN A 21 -10.32 -3.43 -12.73
CA GLN A 21 -10.62 -3.88 -11.37
C GLN A 21 -10.65 -2.71 -10.38
N GLY A 22 -11.37 -2.90 -9.28
CA GLY A 22 -11.34 -2.01 -8.13
C GLY A 22 -10.01 -2.07 -7.37
N LEU A 23 -9.89 -1.21 -6.35
CA LEU A 23 -8.78 -1.27 -5.40
C LEU A 23 -8.84 -2.58 -4.61
N ARG A 24 -7.71 -3.26 -4.50
CA ARG A 24 -7.54 -4.44 -3.65
C ARG A 24 -6.44 -4.16 -2.64
N LEU A 25 -6.71 -4.47 -1.38
CA LEU A 25 -5.80 -4.18 -0.29
C LEU A 25 -4.65 -5.18 -0.29
N ILE A 26 -3.42 -4.67 -0.27
CA ILE A 26 -2.21 -5.49 -0.15
C ILE A 26 -1.86 -5.66 1.33
N TYR A 27 -1.64 -4.54 2.02
CA TYR A 27 -1.33 -4.47 3.46
C TYR A 27 -1.90 -3.18 4.03
N TYR A 28 -2.15 -3.18 5.33
CA TYR A 28 -2.35 -1.97 6.10
C TYR A 28 -1.60 -2.03 7.43
N SER A 29 -1.43 -0.89 8.07
CA SER A 29 -0.81 -0.78 9.37
C SER A 29 -1.48 0.36 10.13
N GLN A 30 -1.93 0.09 11.35
CA GLN A 30 -2.60 1.05 12.21
C GLN A 30 -1.66 1.73 13.21
N ILE A 31 -0.55 1.05 13.54
CA ILE A 31 0.45 1.50 14.50
C ILE A 31 1.85 1.11 14.02
N VAL A 32 2.87 1.78 14.55
CA VAL A 32 4.29 1.46 14.29
C VAL A 32 4.60 0.04 14.77
N ASN A 33 5.46 -0.67 14.03
CA ASN A 33 5.90 -2.04 14.25
C ASN A 33 4.81 -3.13 14.14
N ASP A 34 3.62 -2.79 13.66
CA ASP A 34 2.56 -3.75 13.35
C ASP A 34 1.96 -3.50 11.97
N PHE A 35 1.61 -4.58 11.27
CA PHE A 35 0.96 -4.53 9.96
C PHE A 35 0.16 -5.79 9.71
N GLN A 36 -0.91 -5.64 8.93
CA GLN A 36 -1.89 -6.67 8.68
C GLN A 36 -2.03 -6.91 7.17
N LYS A 37 -2.22 -8.17 6.81
CA LYS A 37 -2.40 -8.60 5.41
C LYS A 37 -3.78 -8.18 4.92
N GLY A 38 -3.84 -7.71 3.67
CA GLY A 38 -5.08 -7.58 2.90
C GLY A 38 -5.34 -8.81 2.03
N ASP A 39 -6.26 -8.65 1.08
CA ASP A 39 -6.73 -9.71 0.18
C ASP A 39 -5.64 -10.28 -0.73
N ILE A 40 -4.62 -9.47 -1.05
CA ILE A 40 -3.61 -9.79 -2.07
C ILE A 40 -2.17 -9.58 -1.56
N ALA A 41 -1.91 -9.95 -0.32
CA ALA A 41 -0.61 -9.78 0.34
C ALA A 41 0.53 -10.68 -0.22
N GLU A 42 0.19 -11.76 -0.92
CA GLU A 42 1.19 -12.69 -1.48
C GLU A 42 2.11 -12.01 -2.51
N GLY A 43 3.41 -12.30 -2.46
CA GLY A 43 4.39 -11.67 -3.35
C GLY A 43 4.76 -10.22 -2.98
N TYR A 44 4.36 -9.78 -1.78
CA TYR A 44 4.70 -8.48 -1.22
C TYR A 44 5.19 -8.60 0.22
N SER A 45 6.02 -7.66 0.63
CA SER A 45 6.36 -7.41 2.03
C SER A 45 6.34 -5.92 2.33
N VAL A 46 6.10 -5.56 3.59
CA VAL A 46 6.07 -4.18 4.09
C VAL A 46 6.89 -4.07 5.38
N SER A 47 7.22 -2.84 5.76
CA SER A 47 7.69 -2.51 7.11
C SER A 47 6.99 -1.25 7.60
N ARG A 48 6.81 -1.12 8.92
CA ARG A 48 6.26 0.08 9.56
C ARG A 48 7.17 0.53 10.69
N GLU A 49 8.39 0.96 10.35
CA GLU A 49 9.37 1.41 11.34
C GLU A 49 9.10 2.82 11.85
N LYS A 50 8.34 3.64 11.09
CA LYS A 50 7.97 5.02 11.42
C LYS A 50 6.49 5.26 11.17
N LYS A 51 5.88 6.20 11.90
CA LYS A 51 4.46 6.55 11.74
C LYS A 51 4.21 7.13 10.34
N GLU A 52 5.14 7.91 9.84
CA GLU A 52 5.03 8.64 8.58
C GLU A 52 5.31 7.77 7.36
N SER A 53 5.93 6.60 7.54
CA SER A 53 6.50 5.79 6.46
C SER A 53 5.91 4.38 6.43
N PHE A 54 5.47 3.95 5.25
CA PHE A 54 5.02 2.57 5.02
C PHE A 54 5.51 2.07 3.66
N PRO A 55 6.77 1.63 3.53
CA PRO A 55 7.30 1.10 2.27
C PRO A 55 6.72 -0.28 1.93
N LEU A 56 6.57 -0.53 0.62
CA LEU A 56 6.15 -1.80 0.04
C LEU A 56 7.24 -2.36 -0.88
N THR A 57 7.67 -3.58 -0.61
CA THR A 57 8.59 -4.36 -1.44
C THR A 57 7.81 -5.39 -2.25
N VAL A 58 8.06 -5.43 -3.56
CA VAL A 58 7.52 -6.46 -4.45
C VAL A 58 8.52 -7.60 -4.50
N THR A 59 8.18 -8.75 -3.89
CA THR A 59 9.10 -9.89 -3.72
C THR A 59 8.99 -10.92 -4.84
N SER A 60 7.87 -10.95 -5.54
CA SER A 60 7.66 -11.80 -6.72
C SER A 60 6.92 -11.05 -7.80
N ALA A 61 7.31 -11.29 -9.06
CA ALA A 61 6.58 -10.77 -10.21
C ALA A 61 5.19 -11.44 -10.23
N GLN A 62 4.17 -10.68 -9.85
CA GLN A 62 2.78 -11.09 -9.96
C GLN A 62 2.43 -11.40 -11.42
N LYS A 63 1.47 -12.31 -11.65
CA LYS A 63 1.04 -12.77 -12.99
C LYS A 63 0.71 -11.63 -13.97
N ASN A 64 0.32 -10.47 -13.45
CA ASN A 64 0.11 -9.26 -14.23
C ASN A 64 1.38 -8.41 -14.26
N PRO A 65 2.00 -8.23 -15.45
CA PRO A 65 3.27 -7.50 -15.58
C PRO A 65 3.11 -6.00 -15.30
N THR A 66 1.90 -5.45 -15.40
CA THR A 66 1.65 -4.03 -15.11
C THR A 66 0.50 -3.86 -14.13
N ALA A 67 0.68 -2.98 -13.15
CA ALA A 67 -0.38 -2.56 -12.23
C ALA A 67 -0.13 -1.15 -11.70
N PHE A 68 -1.20 -0.53 -11.20
CA PHE A 68 -1.14 0.74 -10.51
C PHE A 68 -1.16 0.51 -9.00
N TYR A 69 -0.26 1.16 -8.27
CA TYR A 69 -0.12 1.03 -6.83
C TYR A 69 -0.49 2.34 -6.18
N LEU A 70 -1.31 2.27 -5.14
CA LEU A 70 -1.82 3.42 -4.43
C LEU A 70 -1.52 3.26 -2.95
N CYS A 71 -0.88 4.27 -2.37
CA CYS A 71 -0.77 4.37 -0.92
C CYS A 71 -1.86 5.30 -0.40
N ALA A 72 -2.38 5.00 0.80
CA ALA A 72 -3.28 5.89 1.52
C ALA A 72 -2.92 5.98 3.00
N SER A 73 -3.46 6.99 3.68
CA SER A 73 -3.38 7.13 5.14
C SER A 73 -4.68 7.66 5.74
N SER A 74 -4.91 7.40 7.03
CA SER A 74 -6.07 7.95 7.77
C SER A 74 -5.77 8.13 9.25
N ILE A 75 -6.54 9.01 9.89
CA ILE A 75 -6.63 9.08 11.35
C ILE A 75 -7.36 7.83 11.84
N MET A 76 -6.95 7.26 12.96
CA MET A 76 -7.67 6.17 13.63
C MET A 76 -8.87 6.74 14.42
N ASP A 77 -9.80 7.40 13.73
CA ASP A 77 -11.06 7.87 14.32
C ASP A 77 -12.27 7.31 13.57
N SER A 78 -13.48 7.66 14.02
CA SER A 78 -14.73 7.21 13.41
C SER A 78 -14.99 7.72 11.99
N SER A 79 -14.13 8.59 11.45
CA SER A 79 -14.22 9.03 10.07
C SER A 79 -13.60 7.95 9.17
N ASN A 80 -14.43 7.22 8.43
CA ASN A 80 -13.98 6.21 7.45
C ASN A 80 -13.28 6.85 6.22
N LYS A 81 -12.48 7.91 6.42
CA LYS A 81 -11.89 8.72 5.37
C LYS A 81 -10.41 8.38 5.20
N GLN A 82 -10.05 7.97 3.99
CA GLN A 82 -8.66 7.74 3.60
C GLN A 82 -8.18 8.79 2.61
N PHE A 83 -6.91 9.17 2.73
CA PHE A 83 -6.25 10.16 1.88
C PHE A 83 -5.23 9.45 1.01
N PHE A 84 -5.46 9.46 -0.30
CA PHE A 84 -4.63 8.76 -1.28
C PHE A 84 -3.50 9.65 -1.80
N GLY A 85 -2.33 9.05 -1.94
CA GLY A 85 -1.24 9.63 -2.73
C GLY A 85 -1.51 9.56 -4.24
N PRO A 86 -0.64 10.14 -5.07
CA PRO A 86 -0.81 10.16 -6.53
C PRO A 86 -0.75 8.77 -7.18
N GLY A 87 -0.14 7.79 -6.49
CA GLY A 87 0.05 6.44 -6.98
C GLY A 87 1.20 6.31 -7.98
N THR A 88 1.55 5.05 -8.27
CA THR A 88 2.68 4.69 -9.13
C THR A 88 2.30 3.54 -10.04
N ARG A 89 2.50 3.69 -11.35
CA ARG A 89 2.40 2.58 -12.30
C ARG A 89 3.71 1.82 -12.34
N LEU A 90 3.68 0.53 -12.03
CA LEU A 90 4.83 -0.35 -12.14
C LEU A 90 4.59 -1.34 -13.27
N THR A 91 5.58 -1.45 -14.16
CA THR A 91 5.63 -2.45 -15.22
C THR A 91 6.90 -3.28 -15.05
N VAL A 92 6.72 -4.59 -14.84
CA VAL A 92 7.80 -5.58 -14.83
C VAL A 92 8.12 -5.89 -16.30
N LEU A 93 9.28 -5.45 -16.75
CA LEU A 93 9.83 -5.85 -18.04
C LEU A 93 10.30 -7.30 -17.90
N GLY A 94 9.91 -8.16 -18.86
CA GLY A 94 10.37 -9.55 -18.89
C GLY A 94 11.90 -9.64 -18.96
N LYS A 95 12.43 -10.82 -18.62
CA LYS A 95 13.82 -11.15 -18.96
C LYS A 95 13.97 -11.33 -20.47
#